data_AF-A0A918W243-F1
#
_entry.id   AF-A0A918W243-F1
#
_cell.length_a   1.000
_cell.length_b   1.000
_cell.length_c   1.000
_cell.angle_alpha   90.00
_cell.angle_beta   90.00
_cell.angle_gamma   90.00
#
_symmetry.space_group_name_H-M   'P 1'
#
loop_
_entity.id
_entity.type
_entity.pdbx_description
1 polymer ?
#
loop_
_entity_poly.entity_id
_entity_poly.type
_entity_poly.pdbx_seq_one_letter_code
_entity_poly.pdbx_strand_id
1 'polypeptide(L)'
;MTTTTPATTTTVVPGLLDQLRTLPDEAFTRVQYIAPQVGCFNGCAMCSQFAGRDTWGLTREGLTGLFTSLGQVAAERDLAVASGRIHRPRVVFPYLDNDIGSYPHLDRYAELARDVLGVKLRVSTVGYSSRSDHLTAMHERLVAEHTGSFDGVRFSITPYTLGFTGRSGTDRQAYVDDLAAGLRTYRPLLDALGHGAATAACELRFAPLVGIGELTDTHIDGHRVLATGPHLLISRHRSAGELRETVIERLDEHTQPVYSHPGAPYLHIRSETAEPTAATVRAALDNTLDVPHQARQVRLHRFSNADGPYWAADPDFHPDGTFTALHLYPATSVRPNSGYTDATRPFLNTLLAHKRGRGLGRRDEFENATGTDVDAVLDALAAQAEELESVDTRAAAHLREQVHPQIAAYAAALERAGYPPRLFFSRAFTIDTGQIVNQGRAEHLFRGLTGTNGEPMTPREERGFGQASLSTVRGPIWRITPLPLTPTGRLPIALAGKKNQTTSAPSLLVEELDPCHLSPVMRTTGCRLRRHVLTLPDGFIEHTSMAQGRAAFALPGLPAS
;
A
#
# COMPACT_ATOMS: atom_id res chain seq x y z
N MET A 1 -53.62 -23.92 0.70
CA MET A 1 -53.06 -22.72 1.36
C MET A 1 -51.61 -22.59 0.94
N THR A 2 -51.38 -21.84 -0.13
CA THR A 2 -50.06 -21.51 -0.67
C THR A 2 -49.66 -20.17 -0.08
N THR A 3 -48.68 -20.19 0.82
CA THR A 3 -48.10 -19.02 1.46
C THR A 3 -47.13 -18.36 0.47
N THR A 4 -47.58 -17.28 -0.15
CA THR A 4 -46.77 -16.38 -0.97
C THR A 4 -45.92 -15.51 -0.05
N THR A 5 -44.60 -15.65 -0.16
CA THR A 5 -43.62 -14.76 0.51
C THR A 5 -43.76 -13.34 -0.05
N PRO A 6 -43.84 -12.29 0.78
CA PRO A 6 -44.00 -10.93 0.28
C PRO A 6 -42.69 -10.46 -0.37
N ALA A 7 -42.80 -10.03 -1.63
CA ALA A 7 -41.74 -9.32 -2.33
C ALA A 7 -41.42 -8.03 -1.57
N THR A 8 -40.13 -7.84 -1.26
CA THR A 8 -39.62 -6.63 -0.62
C THR A 8 -39.71 -5.47 -1.61
N THR A 9 -40.78 -4.68 -1.52
CA THR A 9 -40.94 -3.45 -2.30
C THR A 9 -39.81 -2.49 -1.92
N THR A 10 -38.84 -2.33 -2.81
CA THR A 10 -37.66 -1.50 -2.54
C THR A 10 -37.95 -0.06 -2.97
N THR A 11 -37.89 0.87 -2.03
CA THR A 11 -38.19 2.29 -2.27
C THR A 11 -37.13 2.90 -3.17
N VAL A 12 -37.49 3.19 -4.41
CA VAL A 12 -36.70 4.03 -5.33
C VAL A 12 -36.93 5.48 -4.94
N VAL A 13 -35.86 6.23 -4.65
CA VAL A 13 -35.96 7.66 -4.34
C VAL A 13 -35.98 8.45 -5.64
N PRO A 14 -37.08 9.13 -6.00
CA PRO A 14 -37.25 9.74 -7.32
C PRO A 14 -36.14 10.74 -7.70
N GLY A 15 -35.53 11.43 -6.73
CA GLY A 15 -34.48 12.42 -6.98
C GLY A 15 -33.08 11.87 -7.29
N LEU A 16 -32.65 10.74 -6.70
CA LEU A 16 -31.31 10.18 -6.96
C LEU A 16 -31.26 9.47 -8.31
N LEU A 17 -32.33 8.74 -8.64
CA LEU A 17 -32.44 8.02 -9.92
C LEU A 17 -32.33 8.97 -11.11
N ASP A 18 -33.09 10.06 -11.11
CA ASP A 18 -33.06 11.05 -12.19
C ASP A 18 -31.69 11.73 -12.33
N GLN A 19 -31.01 12.01 -11.21
CA GLN A 19 -29.65 12.53 -11.24
C GLN A 19 -28.67 11.52 -11.84
N LEU A 20 -28.75 10.24 -11.47
CA LEU A 20 -27.91 9.18 -12.04
C LEU A 20 -28.14 9.01 -13.54
N ARG A 21 -29.37 9.24 -14.03
CA ARG A 21 -29.69 9.25 -15.47
C ARG A 21 -29.02 10.40 -16.24
N THR A 22 -28.36 11.35 -15.58
CA THR A 22 -27.58 12.39 -16.28
C THR A 22 -26.11 12.02 -16.43
N LEU A 23 -25.65 10.96 -15.75
CA LEU A 23 -24.26 10.53 -15.78
C LEU A 23 -23.94 9.79 -17.09
N PRO A 24 -22.68 9.88 -17.56
CA PRO A 24 -22.24 9.13 -18.73
C PRO A 24 -22.08 7.63 -18.41
N ASP A 25 -22.19 6.77 -19.42
CA ASP A 25 -22.21 5.31 -19.23
C ASP A 25 -20.90 4.77 -18.63
N GLU A 26 -19.76 5.41 -18.89
CA GLU A 26 -18.49 5.08 -18.25
C GLU A 26 -18.49 5.26 -16.73
N ALA A 27 -19.35 6.12 -16.17
CA ALA A 27 -19.53 6.23 -14.72
C ALA A 27 -20.08 4.95 -14.09
N PHE A 28 -20.70 4.08 -14.90
CA PHE A 28 -21.20 2.77 -14.49
C PHE A 28 -20.27 1.65 -14.96
N THR A 29 -19.89 1.65 -16.24
CA THR A 29 -19.11 0.54 -16.83
C THR A 29 -17.63 0.57 -16.41
N ARG A 30 -17.08 1.75 -16.09
CA ARG A 30 -15.67 1.93 -15.64
C ARG A 30 -15.54 2.30 -14.16
N VAL A 31 -16.62 2.18 -13.38
CA VAL A 31 -16.55 2.34 -11.93
C VAL A 31 -15.59 1.33 -11.32
N GLN A 32 -14.64 1.84 -10.55
CA GLN A 32 -13.69 1.05 -9.80
C GLN A 32 -13.99 1.12 -8.31
N TYR A 33 -14.25 2.32 -7.82
CA TYR A 33 -14.45 2.59 -6.40
C TYR A 33 -15.91 2.95 -6.17
N ILE A 34 -16.58 2.19 -5.31
CA ILE A 34 -17.87 2.59 -4.74
C ILE A 34 -17.64 2.58 -3.23
N ALA A 35 -17.01 3.64 -2.72
CA ALA A 35 -16.63 3.73 -1.31
C ALA A 35 -17.88 4.16 -0.51
N PRO A 36 -18.42 3.31 0.38
CA PRO A 36 -19.64 3.65 1.13
C PRO A 36 -19.36 4.64 2.26
N GLN A 37 -18.08 4.92 2.53
CA GLN A 37 -17.63 5.81 3.60
C GLN A 37 -16.38 6.56 3.13
N VAL A 38 -16.25 7.82 3.57
CA VAL A 38 -14.99 8.58 3.50
C VAL A 38 -14.47 8.86 4.90
N GLY A 39 -13.15 8.99 5.01
CA GLY A 39 -12.48 9.17 6.28
C GLY A 39 -12.10 7.85 6.95
N CYS A 40 -11.12 7.88 7.84
CA CYS A 40 -10.53 6.70 8.43
C CYS A 40 -10.07 6.94 9.87
N PHE A 41 -10.64 6.19 10.82
CA PHE A 41 -10.25 6.29 12.22
C PHE A 41 -8.79 5.88 12.48
N ASN A 42 -8.22 5.00 11.66
CA ASN A 42 -6.82 4.59 11.81
C ASN A 42 -5.81 5.72 11.63
N GLY A 43 -6.20 6.86 11.04
CA GLY A 43 -5.44 8.11 11.08
C GLY A 43 -3.97 8.01 10.66
N CYS A 44 -3.63 7.10 9.74
CA CYS A 44 -2.23 6.77 9.44
C CYS A 44 -1.43 8.03 9.08
N ALA A 45 -0.29 8.23 9.75
CA ALA A 45 0.57 9.40 9.55
C ALA A 45 1.00 9.57 8.07
N MET A 46 1.11 8.45 7.35
CA MET A 46 1.51 8.39 5.94
C MET A 46 0.38 8.07 4.97
N CYS A 47 -0.89 8.32 5.34
CA CYS A 47 -2.03 8.00 4.49
C CYS A 47 -1.86 8.55 3.06
N SER A 48 -1.66 7.65 2.08
CA SER A 48 -1.50 8.01 0.67
C SER A 48 -2.75 8.65 0.07
N GLN A 49 -3.89 8.48 0.74
CA GLN A 49 -5.19 8.97 0.31
C GLN A 49 -5.62 10.23 1.05
N PHE A 50 -4.80 10.73 1.99
CA PHE A 50 -5.12 11.89 2.84
C PHE A 50 -6.50 11.81 3.51
N ALA A 51 -6.90 10.63 3.99
CA ALA A 51 -8.17 10.43 4.66
C ALA A 51 -8.32 11.36 5.88
N GLY A 52 -9.53 11.89 6.07
CA GLY A 52 -9.93 12.60 7.27
C GLY A 52 -10.00 11.69 8.49
N ARG A 53 -9.92 12.25 9.70
CA ARG A 53 -10.00 11.46 10.96
C ARG A 53 -11.43 11.11 11.39
N ASP A 54 -12.39 11.88 10.92
CA ASP A 54 -13.82 11.63 11.10
C ASP A 54 -14.33 10.86 9.89
N THR A 55 -15.48 10.19 10.03
CA THR A 55 -16.07 9.43 8.93
C THR A 55 -17.44 9.94 8.54
N TRP A 56 -17.73 9.90 7.24
CA TRP A 56 -19.06 10.11 6.68
C TRP A 56 -19.42 8.87 5.88
N GLY A 57 -20.34 8.08 6.41
CA GLY A 57 -20.76 6.79 5.84
C GLY A 57 -22.18 6.85 5.33
N LEU A 58 -22.48 6.08 4.28
CA LEU A 58 -23.85 5.80 3.90
C LEU A 58 -24.51 4.97 5.01
N THR A 59 -25.70 5.37 5.44
CA THR A 59 -26.52 4.53 6.32
C THR A 59 -26.99 3.29 5.56
N ARG A 60 -27.53 2.28 6.26
CA ARG A 60 -28.09 1.08 5.61
C ARG A 60 -29.14 1.43 4.54
N GLU A 61 -29.96 2.44 4.81
CA GLU A 61 -30.95 2.98 3.88
C GLU A 61 -30.27 3.68 2.69
N GLY A 62 -29.33 4.59 2.96
CA GLY A 62 -28.62 5.32 1.92
C GLY A 62 -27.84 4.40 0.97
N LEU A 63 -27.22 3.35 1.51
CA LEU A 63 -26.53 2.33 0.74
C LEU A 63 -27.50 1.55 -0.16
N THR A 64 -28.65 1.13 0.39
CA THR A 64 -29.68 0.41 -0.38
C THR A 64 -30.22 1.29 -1.51
N GLY A 65 -30.56 2.55 -1.22
CA GLY A 65 -31.06 3.50 -2.20
C GLY A 65 -30.05 3.79 -3.32
N LEU A 66 -28.76 3.91 -3.00
CA LEU A 66 -27.71 4.09 -4.00
C LEU A 66 -27.61 2.87 -4.93
N PHE A 67 -27.50 1.66 -4.36
CA PHE A 67 -27.27 0.45 -5.17
C PHE A 67 -28.47 0.12 -6.05
N THR A 68 -29.70 0.26 -5.55
CA THR A 68 -30.90 0.03 -6.36
C THR A 68 -31.04 1.05 -7.47
N SER A 69 -30.75 2.33 -7.20
CA SER A 69 -30.78 3.36 -8.24
C SER A 69 -29.70 3.14 -9.30
N LEU A 70 -28.48 2.74 -8.90
CA LEU A 70 -27.41 2.37 -9.84
C LEU A 70 -27.81 1.16 -10.70
N GLY A 71 -28.31 0.10 -10.07
CA GLY A 71 -28.76 -1.11 -10.77
C GLY A 71 -29.90 -0.83 -11.74
N GLN A 72 -30.84 0.04 -11.36
CA GLN A 72 -31.94 0.44 -12.23
C GLN A 72 -31.46 1.21 -13.46
N VAL A 73 -30.63 2.25 -13.30
CA VAL A 73 -30.10 2.99 -14.46
C VAL A 73 -29.26 2.08 -15.36
N ALA A 74 -28.47 1.17 -14.76
CA ALA A 74 -27.70 0.21 -15.53
C ALA A 74 -28.62 -0.72 -16.34
N ALA A 75 -29.70 -1.24 -15.75
CA ALA A 75 -30.68 -2.06 -16.46
C ALA A 75 -31.44 -1.30 -17.55
N GLU A 76 -31.87 -0.05 -17.28
CA GLU A 76 -32.55 0.82 -18.25
C GLU A 76 -31.72 1.08 -19.51
N ARG A 77 -30.39 1.01 -19.39
CA ARG A 77 -29.42 1.31 -20.45
C ARG A 77 -28.66 0.09 -20.96
N ASP A 78 -29.01 -1.10 -20.52
CA ASP A 78 -28.29 -2.35 -20.84
C ASP A 78 -26.77 -2.28 -20.51
N LEU A 79 -26.43 -1.69 -19.37
CA LEU A 79 -25.05 -1.56 -18.89
C LEU A 79 -24.73 -2.64 -17.86
N ALA A 80 -23.56 -3.26 -18.01
CA ALA A 80 -22.97 -4.08 -16.96
C ALA A 80 -22.01 -3.25 -16.10
N VAL A 81 -22.34 -3.08 -14.81
CA VAL A 81 -21.54 -2.29 -13.86
C VAL A 81 -20.12 -2.84 -13.75
N ALA A 82 -19.14 -1.94 -13.77
CA ALA A 82 -17.70 -2.22 -13.69
C ALA A 82 -17.14 -3.18 -14.76
N SER A 83 -17.89 -3.48 -15.84
CA SER A 83 -17.50 -4.45 -16.88
C SER A 83 -16.52 -3.89 -17.91
N GLY A 84 -16.53 -2.58 -18.16
CA GLY A 84 -15.73 -1.92 -19.20
C GLY A 84 -14.26 -1.69 -18.85
N ARG A 85 -13.74 -2.37 -17.81
CA ARG A 85 -12.38 -2.22 -17.33
C ARG A 85 -11.51 -3.40 -17.75
N ILE A 86 -10.34 -3.10 -18.31
CA ILE A 86 -9.33 -4.11 -18.68
C ILE A 86 -8.88 -4.89 -17.45
N HIS A 87 -8.66 -4.19 -16.34
CA HIS A 87 -8.25 -4.79 -15.08
C HIS A 87 -9.47 -5.12 -14.21
N ARG A 88 -9.69 -6.41 -13.97
CA ARG A 88 -10.73 -6.95 -13.07
C ARG A 88 -12.15 -6.48 -13.46
N PRO A 89 -12.66 -6.83 -14.65
CA PRO A 89 -14.04 -6.52 -15.00
C PRO A 89 -15.01 -7.10 -13.96
N ARG A 90 -16.10 -6.36 -13.67
CA ARG A 90 -17.15 -6.73 -12.69
C ARG A 90 -16.67 -6.88 -11.24
N VAL A 91 -15.58 -6.20 -10.87
CA VAL A 91 -15.11 -6.13 -9.48
C VAL A 91 -15.13 -4.68 -9.00
N VAL A 92 -15.61 -4.40 -7.79
CA VAL A 92 -15.54 -3.05 -7.20
C VAL A 92 -14.75 -3.07 -5.90
N PHE A 93 -14.18 -1.92 -5.59
CA PHE A 93 -13.41 -1.68 -4.38
C PHE A 93 -14.25 -0.79 -3.45
N PRO A 94 -14.69 -1.29 -2.29
CA PRO A 94 -15.46 -0.53 -1.32
C PRO A 94 -14.57 0.39 -0.46
N TYR A 95 -13.31 0.60 -0.86
CA TYR A 95 -12.37 1.43 -0.13
C TYR A 95 -11.59 2.34 -1.07
N LEU A 96 -11.28 3.55 -0.61
CA LEU A 96 -10.19 4.34 -1.17
C LEU A 96 -9.55 5.17 -0.05
N ASP A 97 -10.28 6.14 0.48
CA ASP A 97 -9.89 7.06 1.55
C ASP A 97 -10.62 6.76 2.87
N ASN A 98 -10.89 5.48 3.10
CA ASN A 98 -11.44 4.90 4.32
C ASN A 98 -10.76 3.56 4.62
N ASP A 99 -11.03 3.02 5.81
CA ASP A 99 -10.81 1.60 6.07
C ASP A 99 -12.16 0.91 6.08
N ILE A 100 -12.35 -0.06 5.20
CA ILE A 100 -13.65 -0.70 5.05
C ILE A 100 -13.98 -1.66 6.21
N GLY A 101 -12.96 -2.09 6.97
CA GLY A 101 -13.16 -2.89 8.18
C GLY A 101 -13.94 -2.14 9.29
N SER A 102 -13.98 -0.81 9.25
CA SER A 102 -14.74 -0.02 10.23
C SER A 102 -16.17 0.33 9.78
N TYR A 103 -16.60 -0.09 8.59
CA TYR A 103 -17.93 0.25 8.08
C TYR A 103 -19.00 -0.75 8.56
N PRO A 104 -20.01 -0.32 9.35
CA PRO A 104 -20.94 -1.22 10.04
C PRO A 104 -21.95 -1.94 9.13
N HIS A 105 -21.97 -1.63 7.84
CA HIS A 105 -22.95 -2.19 6.88
C HIS A 105 -22.27 -2.89 5.70
N LEU A 106 -21.03 -3.38 5.87
CA LEU A 106 -20.29 -4.08 4.82
C LEU A 106 -20.96 -5.41 4.42
N ASP A 107 -21.65 -6.09 5.33
CA ASP A 107 -22.50 -7.25 5.03
C ASP A 107 -23.59 -6.90 4.02
N ARG A 108 -24.37 -5.84 4.29
CA ARG A 108 -25.39 -5.33 3.36
C ARG A 108 -24.79 -4.86 2.04
N TYR A 109 -23.61 -4.25 2.07
CA TYR A 109 -22.90 -3.87 0.84
C TYR A 109 -22.61 -5.11 -0.03
N ALA A 110 -22.11 -6.19 0.57
CA ALA A 110 -21.76 -7.42 -0.15
C ALA A 110 -22.98 -8.14 -0.72
N GLU A 111 -24.11 -8.09 -0.02
CA GLU A 111 -25.40 -8.54 -0.52
C GLU A 111 -25.83 -7.73 -1.75
N LEU A 112 -25.90 -6.40 -1.63
CA LEU A 112 -26.34 -5.51 -2.72
C LEU A 112 -25.40 -5.55 -3.94
N ALA A 113 -24.09 -5.65 -3.71
CA ALA A 113 -23.11 -5.77 -4.80
C ALA A 113 -23.37 -7.02 -5.65
N ARG A 114 -23.69 -8.15 -5.00
CA ARG A 114 -24.01 -9.41 -5.67
C ARG A 114 -25.38 -9.36 -6.32
N ASP A 115 -26.41 -9.00 -5.56
CA ASP A 115 -27.81 -9.23 -5.93
C ASP A 115 -28.40 -8.11 -6.80
N VAL A 116 -27.85 -6.89 -6.69
CA VAL A 116 -28.35 -5.71 -7.43
C VAL A 116 -27.40 -5.31 -8.55
N LEU A 117 -26.10 -5.21 -8.25
CA LEU A 117 -25.12 -4.73 -9.25
C LEU A 117 -24.47 -5.86 -10.07
N GLY A 118 -24.55 -7.12 -9.61
CA GLY A 118 -23.91 -8.26 -10.28
C GLY A 118 -22.38 -8.15 -10.34
N VAL A 119 -21.77 -7.60 -9.29
CA VAL A 119 -20.31 -7.41 -9.15
C VAL A 119 -19.76 -8.13 -7.93
N LYS A 120 -18.45 -8.41 -7.95
CA LYS A 120 -17.70 -8.93 -6.81
C LYS A 120 -16.94 -7.83 -6.08
N LEU A 121 -16.59 -8.10 -4.83
CA LEU A 121 -15.83 -7.20 -3.97
C LEU A 121 -14.36 -7.58 -3.91
N ARG A 122 -13.51 -6.56 -3.94
CA ARG A 122 -12.13 -6.70 -3.50
C ARG A 122 -11.87 -5.76 -2.33
N VAL A 123 -11.54 -6.33 -1.18
CA VAL A 123 -11.38 -5.59 0.08
C VAL A 123 -9.91 -5.54 0.48
N SER A 124 -9.48 -4.38 0.96
CA SER A 124 -8.24 -4.20 1.70
C SER A 124 -8.57 -3.47 2.99
N THR A 125 -8.10 -4.00 4.12
CA THR A 125 -8.35 -3.44 5.45
C THR A 125 -7.13 -3.57 6.33
N VAL A 126 -7.00 -2.74 7.36
CA VAL A 126 -6.02 -2.95 8.43
C VAL A 126 -6.61 -3.75 9.60
N GLY A 127 -7.87 -4.18 9.49
CA GLY A 127 -8.62 -4.93 10.50
C GLY A 127 -9.68 -4.08 11.19
N TYR A 128 -10.33 -4.68 12.18
CA TYR A 128 -11.33 -4.04 13.04
C TYR A 128 -11.04 -4.43 14.49
N SER A 129 -11.59 -3.73 15.48
CA SER A 129 -11.45 -4.19 16.86
C SER A 129 -12.41 -5.33 17.16
N SER A 130 -11.89 -6.46 17.64
CA SER A 130 -12.73 -7.59 18.04
C SER A 130 -13.56 -7.30 19.30
N ARG A 131 -13.28 -6.18 19.98
CA ARG A 131 -14.05 -5.66 21.12
C ARG A 131 -15.32 -4.93 20.72
N SER A 132 -15.52 -4.64 19.43
CA SER A 132 -16.77 -4.09 18.92
C SER A 132 -17.72 -5.23 18.58
N ASP A 133 -18.65 -5.56 19.49
CA ASP A 133 -19.65 -6.63 19.27
C ASP A 133 -20.41 -6.44 17.95
N HIS A 134 -20.70 -5.18 17.61
CA HIS A 134 -21.39 -4.83 16.38
C HIS A 134 -20.57 -5.15 15.12
N LEU A 135 -19.29 -4.73 15.07
CA LEU A 135 -18.42 -5.03 13.93
C LEU A 135 -18.08 -6.51 13.86
N THR A 136 -17.81 -7.16 14.99
CA THR A 136 -17.56 -8.61 15.04
C THR A 136 -18.73 -9.39 14.46
N ALA A 137 -19.96 -9.14 14.93
CA ALA A 137 -21.14 -9.81 14.40
C ALA A 137 -21.38 -9.52 12.91
N MET A 138 -21.07 -8.31 12.44
CA MET A 138 -21.15 -7.97 11.02
C MET A 138 -20.14 -8.75 10.17
N HIS A 139 -18.87 -8.81 10.60
CA HIS A 139 -17.83 -9.55 9.88
C HIS A 139 -18.07 -11.07 9.89
N GLU A 140 -18.61 -11.62 10.98
CA GLU A 140 -19.01 -13.03 11.06
C GLU A 140 -20.13 -13.34 10.05
N ARG A 141 -21.18 -12.51 9.97
CA ARG A 141 -22.23 -12.66 8.94
C ARG A 141 -21.67 -12.54 7.53
N LEU A 142 -20.78 -11.57 7.29
CA LEU A 142 -20.14 -11.37 6.00
C LEU A 142 -19.43 -12.64 5.51
N VAL A 143 -18.66 -13.29 6.38
CA VAL A 143 -17.95 -14.53 6.04
C VAL A 143 -18.92 -15.70 5.89
N ALA A 144 -19.91 -15.82 6.77
CA ALA A 144 -20.87 -16.93 6.75
C ALA A 144 -21.80 -16.91 5.53
N GLU A 145 -22.29 -15.73 5.13
CA GLU A 145 -23.41 -15.60 4.18
C GLU A 145 -23.00 -15.02 2.81
N HIS A 146 -21.86 -14.32 2.76
CA HIS A 146 -21.47 -13.54 1.57
C HIS A 146 -20.11 -13.93 0.99
N THR A 147 -19.60 -15.13 1.30
CA THR A 147 -18.32 -15.63 0.74
C THR A 147 -18.28 -15.54 -0.79
N GLY A 148 -19.38 -15.87 -1.48
CA GLY A 148 -19.48 -15.79 -2.95
C GLY A 148 -19.41 -14.37 -3.55
N SER A 149 -19.56 -13.33 -2.72
CA SER A 149 -19.52 -11.93 -3.15
C SER A 149 -18.09 -11.39 -3.31
N PHE A 150 -17.05 -12.15 -2.97
CA PHE A 150 -15.66 -11.67 -3.00
C PHE A 150 -14.85 -12.20 -4.19
N ASP A 151 -14.00 -11.33 -4.74
CA ASP A 151 -12.89 -11.65 -5.65
C ASP A 151 -11.53 -11.65 -4.91
N GLY A 152 -11.44 -10.91 -3.80
CA GLY A 152 -10.24 -10.92 -2.96
C GLY A 152 -10.38 -10.16 -1.65
N VAL A 153 -9.61 -10.59 -0.65
CA VAL A 153 -9.52 -9.97 0.67
C VAL A 153 -8.05 -9.84 1.06
N ARG A 154 -7.69 -8.65 1.55
CA ARG A 154 -6.33 -8.33 1.95
C ARG A 154 -6.28 -7.67 3.32
N PHE A 155 -5.46 -8.22 4.20
CA PHE A 155 -5.06 -7.54 5.43
C PHE A 155 -3.78 -6.74 5.14
N SER A 156 -3.80 -5.45 5.46
CA SER A 156 -2.68 -4.54 5.30
C SER A 156 -2.01 -4.31 6.65
N ILE A 157 -0.78 -4.80 6.80
CA ILE A 157 0.05 -4.61 7.99
C ILE A 157 1.07 -3.52 7.66
N THR A 158 1.00 -2.40 8.36
CA THR A 158 1.79 -1.19 8.07
C THR A 158 2.23 -0.53 9.37
N PRO A 159 3.43 0.08 9.46
CA PRO A 159 3.99 0.54 10.72
C PRO A 159 3.37 1.84 11.24
N TYR A 160 2.28 2.30 10.60
CA TYR A 160 1.68 3.60 10.87
C TYR A 160 0.19 3.54 11.21
N THR A 161 -0.39 2.34 11.34
CA THR A 161 -1.73 2.26 11.95
C THR A 161 -1.65 2.75 13.39
N LEU A 162 -2.63 3.53 13.85
CA LEU A 162 -2.64 4.02 15.22
C LEU A 162 -2.51 2.87 16.22
N GLY A 163 -3.24 1.76 16.01
CA GLY A 163 -3.14 0.54 16.81
C GLY A 163 -1.71 0.02 16.94
N PHE A 164 -1.02 -0.20 15.82
CA PHE A 164 0.36 -0.72 15.83
C PHE A 164 1.36 0.24 16.49
N THR A 165 1.20 1.54 16.28
CA THR A 165 2.11 2.55 16.88
C THR A 165 1.94 2.72 18.38
N GLY A 166 0.83 2.26 18.97
CA GLY A 166 0.52 2.46 20.39
C GLY A 166 0.34 3.93 20.77
N ARG A 167 -0.11 4.77 19.83
CA ARG A 167 -0.25 6.22 20.02
C ARG A 167 -1.69 6.64 20.26
N SER A 168 -1.87 7.72 21.01
CA SER A 168 -3.17 8.36 21.21
C SER A 168 -4.20 7.42 21.86
N GLY A 169 -3.80 6.65 22.87
CA GLY A 169 -4.70 5.75 23.62
C GLY A 169 -4.96 4.41 22.94
N THR A 170 -4.16 4.03 21.96
CA THR A 170 -4.10 2.65 21.44
C THR A 170 -2.95 1.88 22.08
N ASP A 171 -2.98 0.56 21.93
CA ASP A 171 -1.97 -0.38 22.39
C ASP A 171 -1.60 -1.37 21.28
N ARG A 172 -0.30 -1.65 21.15
CA ARG A 172 0.22 -2.55 20.11
C ARG A 172 -0.20 -3.99 20.37
N GLN A 173 -0.27 -4.41 21.62
CA GLN A 173 -0.68 -5.78 21.95
C GLN A 173 -2.16 -5.99 21.63
N ALA A 174 -3.01 -5.01 21.96
CA ALA A 174 -4.41 -4.98 21.53
C ALA A 174 -4.55 -5.02 20.00
N TYR A 175 -3.66 -4.37 19.25
CA TYR A 175 -3.67 -4.42 17.78
C TYR A 175 -3.34 -5.83 17.26
N VAL A 176 -2.36 -6.51 17.86
CA VAL A 176 -2.02 -7.90 17.52
C VAL A 176 -3.20 -8.84 17.79
N ASP A 177 -3.90 -8.64 18.92
CA ASP A 177 -5.09 -9.44 19.25
C ASP A 177 -6.24 -9.20 18.28
N ASP A 178 -6.50 -7.93 17.93
CA ASP A 178 -7.52 -7.56 16.95
C ASP A 178 -7.20 -8.10 15.55
N LEU A 179 -5.93 -8.05 15.12
CA LEU A 179 -5.48 -8.65 13.87
C LEU A 179 -5.64 -10.17 13.88
N ALA A 180 -5.27 -10.84 14.97
CA ALA A 180 -5.45 -12.28 15.12
C ALA A 180 -6.93 -12.69 15.07
N ALA A 181 -7.80 -11.94 15.74
CA ALA A 181 -9.23 -12.15 15.70
C ALA A 181 -9.79 -11.97 14.28
N GLY A 182 -9.43 -10.88 13.60
CA GLY A 182 -9.84 -10.64 12.21
C GLY A 182 -9.38 -11.75 11.25
N LEU A 183 -8.13 -12.21 11.37
CA LEU A 183 -7.62 -13.32 10.56
C LEU A 183 -8.33 -14.64 10.85
N ARG A 184 -8.72 -14.89 12.10
CA ARG A 184 -9.51 -16.07 12.49
C ARG A 184 -10.91 -16.02 11.89
N THR A 185 -11.60 -14.89 12.02
CA THR A 185 -12.94 -14.66 11.46
C THR A 185 -12.94 -14.86 9.95
N TYR A 186 -11.96 -14.29 9.25
CA TYR A 186 -11.89 -14.33 7.78
C TYR A 186 -11.35 -15.63 7.21
N ARG A 187 -10.75 -16.51 8.02
CA ARG A 187 -10.08 -17.73 7.53
C ARG A 187 -10.93 -18.56 6.57
N PRO A 188 -12.21 -18.88 6.84
CA PRO A 188 -13.03 -19.66 5.92
C PRO A 188 -13.15 -19.00 4.53
N LEU A 189 -13.29 -17.68 4.50
CA LEU A 189 -13.35 -16.91 3.26
C LEU A 189 -11.99 -16.87 2.54
N LEU A 190 -10.89 -16.65 3.28
CA LEU A 190 -9.54 -16.64 2.69
C LEU A 190 -9.18 -18.00 2.07
N ASP A 191 -9.54 -19.09 2.73
CA ASP A 191 -9.31 -20.45 2.25
C ASP A 191 -10.20 -20.76 1.03
N ALA A 192 -11.47 -20.32 1.03
CA ALA A 192 -12.37 -20.48 -0.12
C ALA A 192 -11.93 -19.69 -1.36
N LEU A 193 -11.33 -18.51 -1.18
CA LEU A 193 -10.76 -17.71 -2.26
C LEU A 193 -9.45 -18.28 -2.82
N GLY A 194 -8.74 -19.08 -2.01
CA GLY A 194 -7.37 -19.51 -2.27
C GLY A 194 -6.35 -18.40 -2.04
N HIS A 195 -5.19 -18.75 -1.48
CA HIS A 195 -4.17 -17.77 -1.12
C HIS A 195 -3.44 -17.22 -2.35
N GLY A 196 -3.22 -15.91 -2.36
CA GLY A 196 -2.54 -15.21 -3.45
C GLY A 196 -2.64 -13.69 -3.32
N ALA A 197 -1.62 -12.97 -3.80
CA ALA A 197 -1.61 -11.50 -3.79
C ALA A 197 -2.85 -10.87 -4.49
N ALA A 198 -3.43 -11.62 -5.43
CA ALA A 198 -4.61 -11.27 -6.20
C ALA A 198 -5.94 -11.71 -5.54
N THR A 199 -5.93 -12.61 -4.57
CA THR A 199 -7.10 -13.25 -3.98
C THR A 199 -7.10 -13.02 -2.47
N ALA A 200 -6.45 -13.87 -1.68
CA ALA A 200 -6.37 -13.79 -0.22
C ALA A 200 -4.92 -13.69 0.28
N ALA A 201 -4.57 -12.59 0.96
CA ALA A 201 -3.21 -12.38 1.47
C ALA A 201 -3.11 -11.35 2.60
N CYS A 202 -2.00 -11.42 3.34
CA CYS A 202 -1.50 -10.41 4.26
C CYS A 202 -0.35 -9.64 3.60
N GLU A 203 -0.52 -8.34 3.40
CA GLU A 203 0.52 -7.48 2.84
C GLU A 203 1.25 -6.71 3.93
N LEU A 204 2.56 -6.89 4.00
CA LEU A 204 3.46 -6.10 4.82
C LEU A 204 4.06 -4.97 4.00
N ARG A 205 3.97 -3.75 4.55
CA ARG A 205 4.66 -2.56 4.04
C ARG A 205 5.55 -2.05 5.15
N PHE A 206 6.76 -1.58 4.85
CA PHE A 206 7.69 -1.08 5.87
C PHE A 206 7.90 0.43 5.77
N ALA A 207 8.38 1.03 6.86
CA ALA A 207 8.91 2.39 6.84
C ALA A 207 10.12 2.44 5.88
N PRO A 208 10.38 3.56 5.18
CA PRO A 208 11.56 3.67 4.34
C PRO A 208 12.81 3.95 5.20
N LEU A 209 13.96 3.36 4.84
CA LEU A 209 15.25 3.72 5.41
C LEU A 209 15.85 4.88 4.62
N VAL A 210 15.72 6.09 5.17
CA VAL A 210 16.12 7.34 4.54
C VAL A 210 17.26 8.00 5.31
N GLY A 211 18.34 8.31 4.60
CA GLY A 211 19.43 9.13 5.12
C GLY A 211 19.60 10.41 4.30
N ILE A 212 19.74 11.54 5.00
CA ILE A 212 20.05 12.83 4.39
C ILE A 212 21.55 13.07 4.52
N GLY A 213 22.17 13.49 3.42
CA GLY A 213 23.60 13.72 3.32
C GLY A 213 23.98 14.22 1.94
N GLU A 214 25.05 15.00 1.85
CA GLU A 214 25.58 15.39 0.55
C GLU A 214 26.00 14.13 -0.23
N LEU A 215 25.50 14.03 -1.46
CA LEU A 215 25.91 13.01 -2.42
C LEU A 215 27.06 13.57 -3.23
N THR A 216 28.25 13.03 -2.99
CA THR A 216 29.43 13.34 -3.78
C THR A 216 29.52 12.38 -4.96
N ASP A 217 29.94 12.92 -6.11
CA ASP A 217 30.18 12.17 -7.34
C ASP A 217 31.51 12.65 -7.92
N THR A 218 32.57 11.88 -7.65
CA THR A 218 33.97 12.29 -7.88
C THR A 218 34.76 11.22 -8.62
N HIS A 219 36.00 11.54 -8.98
CA HIS A 219 36.95 10.58 -9.56
C HIS A 219 38.20 10.48 -8.68
N ILE A 220 38.53 9.27 -8.27
CA ILE A 220 39.64 8.96 -7.36
C ILE A 220 40.45 7.82 -7.98
N ASP A 221 41.74 8.04 -8.22
CA ASP A 221 42.62 7.08 -8.91
C ASP A 221 42.08 6.57 -10.26
N GLY A 222 41.34 7.44 -10.96
CA GLY A 222 40.69 7.12 -12.23
C GLY A 222 39.40 6.29 -12.09
N HIS A 223 38.99 5.93 -10.88
CA HIS A 223 37.70 5.31 -10.60
C HIS A 223 36.68 6.39 -10.26
N ARG A 224 35.51 6.34 -10.87
CA ARG A 224 34.36 7.12 -10.41
C ARG A 224 33.86 6.58 -9.08
N VAL A 225 33.57 7.48 -8.15
CA VAL A 225 33.16 7.19 -6.78
C VAL A 225 31.94 8.04 -6.43
N LEU A 226 30.86 7.38 -6.03
CA LEU A 226 29.72 8.06 -5.41
C LEU A 226 29.70 7.77 -3.90
N ALA A 227 29.52 8.79 -3.07
CA ALA A 227 29.45 8.62 -1.62
C ALA A 227 28.36 9.48 -0.99
N THR A 228 27.58 8.87 -0.09
CA THR A 228 26.61 9.57 0.77
C THR A 228 26.32 8.72 2.02
N GLY A 229 26.39 9.34 3.20
CA GLY A 229 26.21 8.62 4.46
C GLY A 229 27.15 7.40 4.55
N PRO A 230 26.65 6.20 4.91
CA PRO A 230 27.47 5.01 5.04
C PRO A 230 27.74 4.32 3.69
N HIS A 231 27.29 4.87 2.56
CA HIS A 231 27.36 4.21 1.26
C HIS A 231 28.46 4.80 0.40
N LEU A 232 29.38 3.94 -0.04
CA LEU A 232 30.46 4.25 -0.97
C LEU A 232 30.39 3.29 -2.18
N LEU A 233 30.18 3.82 -3.37
CA LEU A 233 30.10 3.09 -4.63
C LEU A 233 31.32 3.39 -5.49
N ILE A 234 32.18 2.40 -5.70
CA ILE A 234 33.44 2.52 -6.45
C ILE A 234 33.31 1.77 -7.77
N SER A 235 33.48 2.47 -8.90
CA SER A 235 33.48 1.82 -10.23
C SER A 235 34.57 0.76 -10.32
N ARG A 236 34.27 -0.42 -10.88
CA ARG A 236 35.27 -1.50 -11.03
C ARG A 236 36.31 -1.21 -12.10
N HIS A 237 35.94 -0.39 -13.08
CA HIS A 237 36.81 0.01 -14.16
C HIS A 237 37.11 1.49 -14.06
N ARG A 238 38.36 1.85 -14.40
CA ARG A 238 38.71 3.25 -14.56
C ARG A 238 37.88 3.84 -15.70
N SER A 239 37.29 5.00 -15.44
CA SER A 239 36.48 5.71 -16.42
C SER A 239 36.60 7.21 -16.17
N ALA A 240 36.61 8.00 -17.23
CA ALA A 240 36.61 9.46 -17.16
C ALA A 240 35.25 10.06 -17.54
N GLY A 241 34.27 9.22 -17.89
CA GLY A 241 33.00 9.63 -18.47
C GLY A 241 31.84 9.55 -17.48
N GLU A 242 30.79 10.30 -17.77
CA GLU A 242 29.52 10.16 -17.06
C GLU A 242 28.88 8.78 -17.29
N LEU A 243 27.94 8.45 -16.41
CA LEU A 243 27.16 7.23 -16.52
C LEU A 243 26.05 7.58 -17.50
N ARG A 244 25.92 6.76 -18.53
CA ARG A 244 24.81 6.87 -19.47
C ARG A 244 23.50 6.73 -18.69
N GLU A 245 22.53 7.56 -19.05
CA GLU A 245 21.18 7.44 -18.52
C GLU A 245 20.54 6.11 -18.95
N THR A 246 19.99 5.41 -17.97
CA THR A 246 19.17 4.23 -18.09
C THR A 246 17.72 4.65 -18.19
N VAL A 247 17.04 4.24 -19.25
CA VAL A 247 15.57 4.32 -19.37
C VAL A 247 14.92 2.94 -19.25
N ILE A 248 13.69 2.91 -18.74
CA ILE A 248 12.80 1.75 -18.81
C ILE A 248 12.15 1.78 -20.19
N GLU A 249 12.60 0.90 -21.09
CA GLU A 249 12.14 0.91 -22.48
C GLU A 249 10.72 0.33 -22.61
N ARG A 250 10.43 -0.70 -21.81
CA ARG A 250 9.16 -1.39 -21.77
C ARG A 250 9.03 -2.24 -20.52
N LEU A 251 7.85 -2.82 -20.33
CA LEU A 251 7.65 -3.96 -19.44
C LEU A 251 7.72 -5.26 -20.26
N ASP A 252 8.22 -6.34 -19.66
CA ASP A 252 8.18 -7.69 -20.23
C ASP A 252 6.82 -8.38 -20.01
N GLU A 253 6.68 -9.61 -20.49
CA GLU A 253 5.49 -10.46 -20.35
C GLU A 253 5.14 -10.79 -18.90
N HIS A 254 6.11 -10.66 -17.99
CA HIS A 254 5.95 -10.79 -16.54
C HIS A 254 5.84 -9.44 -15.86
N THR A 255 5.63 -8.38 -16.64
CA THR A 255 5.50 -6.99 -16.26
C THR A 255 6.73 -6.42 -15.55
N GLN A 256 7.91 -7.03 -15.68
CA GLN A 256 9.17 -6.51 -15.14
C GLN A 256 9.76 -5.44 -16.07
N PRO A 257 10.47 -4.44 -15.53
CA PRO A 257 11.08 -3.41 -16.36
C PRO A 257 12.24 -3.98 -17.18
N VAL A 258 12.31 -3.59 -18.46
CA VAL A 258 13.45 -3.84 -19.32
C VAL A 258 14.24 -2.55 -19.47
N TYR A 259 15.48 -2.59 -19.01
CA TYR A 259 16.39 -1.45 -19.04
C TYR A 259 17.18 -1.39 -20.34
N SER A 260 17.34 -0.18 -20.87
CA SER A 260 18.17 0.11 -22.06
C SER A 260 19.64 -0.38 -21.98
N HIS A 261 20.17 -0.62 -20.77
CA HIS A 261 21.47 -1.25 -20.56
C HIS A 261 21.58 -1.90 -19.17
N PRO A 262 22.49 -2.88 -18.96
CA PRO A 262 22.54 -3.70 -17.74
C PRO A 262 23.20 -3.05 -16.51
N GLY A 263 23.46 -1.74 -16.56
CA GLY A 263 24.17 -1.02 -15.48
C GLY A 263 25.68 -1.25 -15.47
N ALA A 264 26.41 -0.28 -14.92
CA ALA A 264 27.87 -0.33 -14.82
C ALA A 264 28.30 -1.13 -13.57
N PRO A 265 29.40 -1.91 -13.63
CA PRO A 265 29.88 -2.68 -12.48
C PRO A 265 30.55 -1.80 -11.44
N TYR A 266 30.05 -1.88 -10.20
CA TYR A 266 30.56 -1.13 -9.04
C TYR A 266 30.78 -2.08 -7.85
N LEU A 267 31.73 -1.72 -6.99
CA LEU A 267 31.85 -2.24 -5.64
C LEU A 267 31.11 -1.30 -4.69
N HIS A 268 30.10 -1.82 -3.99
CA HIS A 268 29.41 -1.11 -2.92
C HIS A 268 30.04 -1.49 -1.59
N ILE A 269 30.61 -0.49 -0.92
CA ILE A 269 31.06 -0.55 0.46
C ILE A 269 30.04 0.18 1.32
N ARG A 270 29.54 -0.53 2.34
CA ARG A 270 28.75 0.05 3.41
C ARG A 270 29.65 0.18 4.65
N SER A 271 29.84 1.39 5.14
CA SER A 271 30.62 1.69 6.35
C SER A 271 30.42 3.16 6.73
N GLU A 272 30.19 3.44 8.01
CA GLU A 272 30.13 4.82 8.53
C GLU A 272 31.50 5.50 8.63
N THR A 273 32.59 4.74 8.58
CA THR A 273 33.96 5.24 8.79
C THR A 273 34.81 5.23 7.53
N ALA A 274 34.35 4.59 6.44
CA ALA A 274 35.07 4.56 5.18
C ALA A 274 34.92 5.89 4.41
N GLU A 275 35.94 6.75 4.50
CA GLU A 275 35.97 7.99 3.72
C GLU A 275 36.37 7.76 2.24
N PRO A 276 35.82 8.51 1.28
CA PRO A 276 36.16 8.39 -0.14
C PRO A 276 37.54 8.98 -0.45
N THR A 277 38.61 8.27 -0.08
CA THR A 277 40.00 8.66 -0.36
C THR A 277 40.66 7.67 -1.32
N ALA A 278 41.78 8.06 -1.94
CA ALA A 278 42.54 7.17 -2.81
C ALA A 278 43.05 5.91 -2.08
N ALA A 279 43.43 6.03 -0.81
CA ALA A 279 43.83 4.89 0.02
C ALA A 279 42.65 3.93 0.25
N THR A 280 41.48 4.46 0.64
CA THR A 280 40.26 3.67 0.82
C THR A 280 39.84 2.97 -0.46
N VAL A 281 39.87 3.67 -1.60
CA VAL A 281 39.48 3.12 -2.91
C VAL A 281 40.37 1.95 -3.30
N ARG A 282 41.70 2.10 -3.18
CA ARG A 282 42.65 1.00 -3.45
C ARG A 282 42.42 -0.17 -2.50
N ALA A 283 42.37 0.08 -1.19
CA ALA A 283 42.16 -0.95 -0.19
C ALA A 283 40.83 -1.70 -0.38
N ALA A 284 39.75 -1.01 -0.72
CA ALA A 284 38.46 -1.63 -1.01
C ALA A 284 38.50 -2.51 -2.26
N LEU A 285 39.14 -2.04 -3.34
CA LEU A 285 39.26 -2.80 -4.59
C LEU A 285 40.17 -4.03 -4.45
N ASP A 286 41.20 -3.93 -3.61
CA ASP A 286 42.15 -5.01 -3.30
C ASP A 286 41.68 -5.92 -2.16
N ASN A 287 40.52 -5.64 -1.56
CA ASN A 287 39.94 -6.39 -0.43
C ASN A 287 40.85 -6.40 0.82
N THR A 288 41.49 -5.27 1.11
CA THR A 288 42.37 -5.05 2.28
C THR A 288 41.89 -3.87 3.16
N LEU A 289 40.62 -3.49 3.05
CA LEU A 289 40.07 -2.36 3.80
C LEU A 289 39.95 -2.71 5.29
N ASP A 290 40.70 -2.00 6.14
CA ASP A 290 40.83 -2.26 7.58
C ASP A 290 39.92 -1.34 8.42
N VAL A 291 38.64 -1.33 8.07
CA VAL A 291 37.57 -0.72 8.89
C VAL A 291 36.36 -1.65 8.91
N PRO A 292 35.47 -1.58 9.91
CA PRO A 292 34.20 -2.29 9.87
C PRO A 292 33.40 -1.91 8.62
N HIS A 293 33.12 -2.89 7.76
CA HIS A 293 32.40 -2.67 6.52
C HIS A 293 31.70 -3.92 6.02
N GLN A 294 30.71 -3.71 5.15
CA GLN A 294 30.16 -4.74 4.27
C GLN A 294 30.48 -4.38 2.82
N ALA A 295 30.92 -5.36 2.04
CA ALA A 295 31.29 -5.17 0.63
C ALA A 295 30.44 -6.08 -0.27
N ARG A 296 29.94 -5.55 -1.39
CA ARG A 296 29.31 -6.36 -2.43
C ARG A 296 29.47 -5.76 -3.82
N GLN A 297 29.46 -6.61 -4.84
CA GLN A 297 29.38 -6.17 -6.23
C GLN A 297 27.94 -5.77 -6.57
N VAL A 298 27.77 -4.68 -7.32
CA VAL A 298 26.46 -4.16 -7.74
C VAL A 298 26.49 -3.66 -9.19
N ARG A 299 25.31 -3.56 -9.81
CA ARG A 299 25.08 -2.85 -11.06
C ARG A 299 24.50 -1.47 -10.77
N LEU A 300 25.25 -0.43 -11.11
CA LEU A 300 24.83 0.95 -10.93
C LEU A 300 24.20 1.50 -12.21
N HIS A 301 23.03 2.09 -12.05
CA HIS A 301 22.27 2.79 -13.08
C HIS A 301 22.13 4.26 -12.72
N ARG A 302 21.99 5.10 -13.76
CA ARG A 302 21.59 6.50 -13.62
C ARG A 302 20.21 6.65 -14.25
N PHE A 303 19.22 7.08 -13.50
CA PHE A 303 17.87 7.35 -13.98
C PHE A 303 17.55 8.84 -13.86
N SER A 304 16.41 9.26 -14.38
CA SER A 304 15.83 10.59 -14.13
C SER A 304 14.32 10.46 -13.96
N ASN A 305 13.75 11.34 -13.14
CA ASN A 305 12.30 11.55 -13.01
C ASN A 305 11.98 13.07 -13.07
N ALA A 306 10.75 13.48 -12.76
CA ALA A 306 10.38 14.90 -12.78
C ALA A 306 11.19 15.78 -11.80
N ASP A 307 11.79 15.17 -10.77
CA ASP A 307 12.55 15.84 -9.73
C ASP A 307 14.07 15.93 -10.06
N GLY A 308 14.51 15.24 -11.11
CA GLY A 308 15.88 15.26 -11.65
C GLY A 308 16.58 13.90 -11.66
N PRO A 309 17.91 13.87 -11.93
CA PRO A 309 18.66 12.63 -12.05
C PRO A 309 18.84 11.94 -10.70
N TYR A 310 18.91 10.62 -10.67
CA TYR A 310 19.24 9.84 -9.49
C TYR A 310 19.99 8.56 -9.88
N TRP A 311 20.60 7.90 -8.90
CA TRP A 311 21.31 6.64 -9.12
C TRP A 311 20.63 5.50 -8.40
N ALA A 312 20.67 4.31 -8.99
CA ALA A 312 20.15 3.10 -8.38
C ALA A 312 21.14 1.95 -8.54
N ALA A 313 21.56 1.36 -7.42
CA ALA A 313 22.37 0.15 -7.39
C ALA A 313 21.45 -1.06 -7.19
N ASP A 314 21.53 -2.03 -8.11
CA ASP A 314 20.68 -3.23 -8.16
C ASP A 314 19.19 -2.92 -7.91
N PRO A 315 18.54 -2.11 -8.77
CA PRO A 315 17.14 -1.70 -8.58
C PRO A 315 16.10 -2.84 -8.66
N ASP A 316 16.54 -4.05 -9.01
CA ASP A 316 15.69 -5.22 -9.25
C ASP A 316 16.01 -6.41 -8.36
N PHE A 317 15.13 -7.42 -8.39
CA PHE A 317 15.38 -8.69 -7.71
C PHE A 317 16.59 -9.39 -8.32
N HIS A 318 17.45 -9.90 -7.45
CA HIS A 318 18.52 -10.82 -7.85
C HIS A 318 17.92 -12.14 -8.36
N PRO A 319 18.70 -12.94 -9.14
CA PRO A 319 18.23 -14.23 -9.64
C PRO A 319 17.72 -15.18 -8.53
N ASP A 320 18.33 -15.10 -7.34
CA ASP A 320 17.95 -15.89 -6.16
C ASP A 320 16.70 -15.35 -5.43
N GLY A 321 16.15 -14.22 -5.88
CA GLY A 321 14.96 -13.56 -5.34
C GLY A 321 15.23 -12.54 -4.24
N THR A 322 16.47 -12.38 -3.79
CA THR A 322 16.80 -11.34 -2.81
C THR A 322 16.64 -9.94 -3.40
N PHE A 323 16.42 -8.95 -2.54
CA PHE A 323 16.25 -7.56 -2.93
C PHE A 323 17.07 -6.64 -2.04
N THR A 324 17.96 -5.88 -2.67
CA THR A 324 18.98 -5.09 -1.96
C THR A 324 19.17 -3.69 -2.55
N ALA A 325 18.16 -3.16 -3.24
CA ALA A 325 18.30 -1.93 -4.00
C ALA A 325 18.70 -0.73 -3.13
N LEU A 326 19.63 0.08 -3.61
CA LEU A 326 20.02 1.36 -3.01
C LEU A 326 19.78 2.48 -4.01
N HIS A 327 19.13 3.56 -3.58
CA HIS A 327 18.85 4.72 -4.42
C HIS A 327 19.52 5.95 -3.84
N LEU A 328 20.24 6.70 -4.68
CA LEU A 328 20.97 7.91 -4.29
C LEU A 328 20.41 9.10 -5.04
N TYR A 329 20.08 10.16 -4.30
CA TYR A 329 19.41 11.34 -4.83
C TYR A 329 20.26 12.58 -4.55
N PRO A 330 20.74 13.28 -5.58
CA PRO A 330 21.38 14.58 -5.41
C PRO A 330 20.32 15.66 -5.15
N ALA A 331 20.72 16.73 -4.46
CA ALA A 331 19.89 17.93 -4.38
C ALA A 331 19.68 18.53 -5.78
N THR A 332 18.49 19.08 -6.02
CA THR A 332 18.14 19.78 -7.27
C THR A 332 17.36 21.05 -6.94
N SER A 333 16.95 21.82 -7.95
CA SER A 333 16.02 22.93 -7.73
C SER A 333 14.64 22.48 -7.24
N VAL A 334 14.31 21.19 -7.40
CA VAL A 334 13.02 20.60 -6.99
C VAL A 334 13.17 19.79 -5.70
N ARG A 335 14.23 18.99 -5.57
CA ARG A 335 14.57 18.25 -4.34
C ARG A 335 15.41 19.11 -3.43
N PRO A 336 14.87 19.59 -2.30
CA PRO A 336 15.61 20.47 -1.41
C PRO A 336 16.81 19.78 -0.75
N ASN A 337 16.79 18.44 -0.63
CA ASN A 337 17.83 17.69 0.05
C ASN A 337 18.49 16.66 -0.87
N SER A 338 19.73 16.31 -0.52
CA SER A 338 20.48 15.18 -1.06
C SER A 338 20.47 14.01 -0.06
N GLY A 339 20.67 12.79 -0.53
CA GLY A 339 20.84 11.62 0.33
C GLY A 339 20.54 10.30 -0.36
N TYR A 340 20.00 9.35 0.41
CA TYR A 340 19.74 8.00 -0.05
C TYR A 340 18.44 7.40 0.51
N THR A 341 17.95 6.40 -0.20
CA THR A 341 16.96 5.44 0.29
C THR A 341 17.50 4.03 0.10
N ASP A 342 17.74 3.32 1.20
CA ASP A 342 18.10 1.91 1.18
C ASP A 342 16.80 1.09 1.18
N ALA A 343 16.48 0.51 0.03
CA ALA A 343 15.24 -0.22 -0.21
C ALA A 343 15.43 -1.74 -0.03
N THR A 344 16.52 -2.16 0.62
CA THR A 344 16.75 -3.57 0.97
C THR A 344 15.53 -4.15 1.68
N ARG A 345 15.16 -5.40 1.33
CA ARG A 345 14.05 -6.13 1.98
C ARG A 345 14.60 -7.16 2.96
N PRO A 346 14.97 -6.75 4.19
CA PRO A 346 15.58 -7.64 5.17
C PRO A 346 14.70 -8.85 5.46
N PHE A 347 13.39 -8.66 5.67
CA PHE A 347 12.48 -9.76 5.94
C PHE A 347 12.47 -10.82 4.84
N LEU A 348 12.21 -10.39 3.60
CA LEU A 348 12.26 -11.28 2.43
C LEU A 348 13.61 -11.99 2.31
N ASN A 349 14.71 -11.26 2.45
CA ASN A 349 16.05 -11.83 2.30
C ASN A 349 16.33 -12.89 3.38
N THR A 350 15.93 -12.65 4.64
CA THR A 350 16.06 -13.60 5.74
C THR A 350 15.18 -14.83 5.55
N LEU A 351 13.93 -14.66 5.10
CA LEU A 351 13.05 -15.79 4.73
C LEU A 351 13.70 -16.68 3.66
N LEU A 352 14.25 -16.06 2.61
CA LEU A 352 14.90 -16.79 1.51
C LEU A 352 16.17 -17.50 1.97
N ALA A 353 16.97 -16.87 2.83
CA ALA A 353 18.17 -17.47 3.41
C ALA A 353 17.81 -18.69 4.29
N HIS A 354 16.79 -18.56 5.15
CA HIS A 354 16.30 -19.66 5.99
C HIS A 354 15.82 -20.85 5.13
N LYS A 355 14.97 -20.58 4.13
CA LYS A 355 14.50 -21.62 3.19
C LYS A 355 15.66 -22.32 2.48
N ARG A 356 16.66 -21.56 2.02
CA ARG A 356 17.85 -22.13 1.38
C ARG A 356 18.64 -23.03 2.34
N GLY A 357 18.79 -22.62 3.60
CA GLY A 357 19.39 -23.44 4.66
C GLY A 357 18.65 -24.76 4.92
N ARG A 358 17.37 -24.83 4.53
CA ARG A 358 16.52 -26.04 4.57
C ARG A 358 16.48 -26.80 3.24
N GLY A 359 17.29 -26.42 2.25
CA GLY A 359 17.31 -27.03 0.92
C GLY A 359 16.13 -26.64 0.02
N LEU A 360 15.38 -25.60 0.37
CA LEU A 360 14.23 -25.12 -0.40
C LEU A 360 14.61 -23.97 -1.32
N GLY A 361 14.06 -23.98 -2.52
CA GLY A 361 14.13 -22.88 -3.47
C GLY A 361 13.24 -21.70 -3.07
N ARG A 362 13.50 -20.55 -3.69
CA ARG A 362 12.77 -19.30 -3.38
C ARG A 362 11.25 -19.40 -3.57
N ARG A 363 10.78 -20.23 -4.52
CA ARG A 363 9.36 -20.41 -4.85
C ARG A 363 8.72 -21.64 -4.19
N ASP A 364 9.50 -22.49 -3.55
CA ASP A 364 9.00 -23.76 -3.00
C ASP A 364 8.15 -23.50 -1.76
N GLU A 365 7.09 -24.27 -1.55
CA GLU A 365 6.32 -24.22 -0.30
C GLU A 365 7.11 -24.87 0.83
N PHE A 366 7.01 -24.32 2.05
CA PHE A 366 7.67 -24.86 3.23
C PHE A 366 6.66 -25.64 4.08
N GLU A 367 6.18 -26.77 3.55
CA GLU A 367 5.03 -27.52 4.10
C GLU A 367 5.18 -27.90 5.57
N ASN A 368 6.38 -28.31 5.98
CA ASN A 368 6.68 -28.79 7.33
C ASN A 368 7.26 -27.70 8.24
N ALA A 369 7.10 -26.42 7.90
CA ALA A 369 7.57 -25.31 8.75
C ALA A 369 6.94 -25.37 10.15
N THR A 370 7.75 -25.09 11.16
CA THR A 370 7.37 -25.08 12.58
C THR A 370 7.45 -23.67 13.18
N GLY A 371 6.96 -23.50 14.42
CA GLY A 371 7.15 -22.24 15.16
C GLY A 371 8.64 -21.88 15.31
N THR A 372 9.50 -22.87 15.55
CA THR A 372 10.95 -22.69 15.62
C THR A 372 11.56 -22.15 14.33
N ASP A 373 10.98 -22.45 13.17
CA ASP A 373 11.43 -21.85 11.91
C ASP A 373 11.09 -20.36 11.84
N VAL A 374 9.93 -19.97 12.36
CA VAL A 374 9.52 -18.56 12.45
C VAL A 374 10.43 -17.82 13.43
N ASP A 375 10.70 -18.40 14.60
CA ASP A 375 11.60 -17.84 15.61
C ASP A 375 13.01 -17.64 15.04
N ALA A 376 13.54 -18.63 14.30
CA ALA A 376 14.85 -18.52 13.66
C ALA A 376 14.95 -17.34 12.67
N VAL A 377 13.85 -17.00 11.97
CA VAL A 377 13.82 -15.83 11.09
C VAL A 377 13.80 -14.53 11.88
N LEU A 378 13.06 -14.47 12.99
CA LEU A 378 13.02 -13.31 13.88
C LEU A 378 14.40 -13.07 14.53
N ASP A 379 15.02 -14.12 15.05
CA ASP A 379 16.35 -14.09 15.65
C ASP A 379 17.41 -13.66 14.62
N ALA A 380 17.33 -14.18 13.39
CA ALA A 380 18.26 -13.78 12.33
C ALA A 380 18.11 -12.29 11.94
N LEU A 381 16.90 -11.73 12.00
CA LEU A 381 16.70 -10.29 11.79
C LEU A 381 17.28 -9.45 12.95
N ALA A 382 17.16 -9.94 14.19
CA ALA A 382 17.76 -9.29 15.35
C ALA A 382 19.29 -9.33 15.28
N ALA A 383 19.88 -10.49 14.96
CA ALA A 383 21.31 -10.64 14.76
C ALA A 383 21.84 -9.76 13.61
N GLN A 384 21.10 -9.63 12.51
CA GLN A 384 21.45 -8.73 11.41
C GLN A 384 21.51 -7.26 11.88
N ALA A 385 20.64 -6.83 12.79
CA ALA A 385 20.70 -5.50 13.37
C ALA A 385 21.94 -5.31 14.25
N GLU A 386 22.34 -6.33 15.01
CA GLU A 386 23.57 -6.30 15.83
C GLU A 386 24.83 -6.23 14.96
N GLU A 387 24.91 -7.03 13.88
CA GLU A 387 26.02 -7.00 12.94
C GLU A 387 26.19 -5.62 12.29
N LEU A 388 25.08 -4.95 11.97
CA LEU A 388 25.08 -3.62 11.38
C LEU A 388 25.47 -2.51 12.35
N GLU A 389 25.44 -2.73 13.67
CA GLU A 389 25.70 -1.67 14.65
C GLU A 389 27.11 -1.06 14.50
N SER A 390 28.08 -1.86 14.06
CA SER A 390 29.45 -1.40 13.80
C SER A 390 29.68 -0.84 12.40
N VAL A 391 28.70 -0.97 11.49
CA VAL A 391 28.83 -0.69 10.05
C VAL A 391 27.92 0.45 9.58
N ASP A 392 26.68 0.45 10.04
CA ASP A 392 25.61 1.41 9.73
C ASP A 392 24.57 1.40 10.86
N THR A 393 24.79 2.27 11.84
CA THR A 393 23.96 2.40 13.04
C THR A 393 22.52 2.77 12.69
N ARG A 394 22.31 3.54 11.62
CA ARG A 394 20.97 3.92 11.17
C ARG A 394 20.19 2.73 10.62
N ALA A 395 20.85 1.86 9.86
CA ALA A 395 20.24 0.64 9.36
C ALA A 395 19.97 -0.37 10.48
N ALA A 396 20.89 -0.50 11.44
CA ALA A 396 20.69 -1.29 12.65
C ALA A 396 19.45 -0.80 13.43
N ALA A 397 19.35 0.50 13.70
CA ALA A 397 18.19 1.11 14.36
C ALA A 397 16.90 0.90 13.54
N HIS A 398 16.95 1.06 12.22
CA HIS A 398 15.79 0.82 11.36
C HIS A 398 15.27 -0.62 11.45
N LEU A 399 16.17 -1.62 11.43
CA LEU A 399 15.80 -3.01 11.61
C LEU A 399 15.15 -3.23 12.99
N ARG A 400 15.80 -2.74 14.05
CA ARG A 400 15.40 -2.93 15.44
C ARG A 400 14.07 -2.26 15.79
N GLU A 401 13.83 -1.07 15.26
CA GLU A 401 12.72 -0.21 15.67
C GLU A 401 11.52 -0.26 14.70
N GLN A 402 11.75 -0.53 13.41
CA GLN A 402 10.70 -0.43 12.39
C GLN A 402 10.35 -1.80 11.79
N VAL A 403 11.36 -2.57 11.40
CA VAL A 403 11.15 -3.83 10.65
C VAL A 403 10.81 -4.99 11.58
N HIS A 404 11.70 -5.30 12.53
CA HIS A 404 11.57 -6.45 13.42
C HIS A 404 10.27 -6.41 14.25
N PRO A 405 9.88 -5.30 14.90
CA PRO A 405 8.66 -5.25 15.69
C PRO A 405 7.39 -5.50 14.88
N GLN A 406 7.37 -5.11 13.61
CA GLN A 406 6.23 -5.32 12.73
C GLN A 406 6.10 -6.80 12.32
N ILE A 407 7.23 -7.46 12.03
CA ILE A 407 7.25 -8.88 11.67
C ILE A 407 6.91 -9.74 12.88
N ALA A 408 7.44 -9.40 14.05
CA ALA A 408 7.10 -10.08 15.31
C ALA A 408 5.61 -9.96 15.64
N ALA A 409 5.02 -8.76 15.48
CA ALA A 409 3.59 -8.54 15.66
C ALA A 409 2.76 -9.37 14.66
N TYR A 410 3.20 -9.45 13.40
CA TYR A 410 2.54 -10.25 12.38
C TYR A 410 2.62 -11.76 12.67
N ALA A 411 3.80 -12.27 13.02
CA ALA A 411 4.02 -13.67 13.38
C ALA A 411 3.14 -14.08 14.57
N ALA A 412 3.12 -13.26 15.63
CA ALA A 412 2.27 -13.48 16.79
C ALA A 412 0.77 -13.48 16.42
N ALA A 413 0.34 -12.62 15.49
CA ALA A 413 -1.05 -12.60 15.05
C ALA A 413 -1.44 -13.86 14.28
N LEU A 414 -0.56 -14.37 13.40
CA LEU A 414 -0.77 -15.64 12.69
C LEU A 414 -0.89 -16.81 13.66
N GLU A 415 0.05 -16.92 14.60
CA GLU A 415 0.06 -17.98 15.60
C GLU A 415 -1.22 -17.96 16.43
N ARG A 416 -1.59 -16.80 16.99
CA ARG A 416 -2.81 -16.64 17.79
C ARG A 416 -4.08 -16.94 17.00
N ALA A 417 -4.10 -16.62 15.71
CA ALA A 417 -5.21 -16.93 14.79
C ALA A 417 -5.27 -18.43 14.40
N GLY A 418 -4.28 -19.24 14.81
CA GLY A 418 -4.20 -20.66 14.50
C GLY A 418 -3.78 -20.96 13.05
N TYR A 419 -3.07 -20.04 12.40
CA TYR A 419 -2.51 -20.27 11.08
C TYR A 419 -1.25 -21.15 11.20
N PRO A 420 -1.06 -22.15 10.32
CA PRO A 420 0.15 -22.97 10.34
C PRO A 420 1.38 -22.13 9.98
N PRO A 421 2.57 -22.39 10.58
CA PRO A 421 3.78 -21.62 10.33
C PRO A 421 4.18 -21.52 8.86
N ARG A 422 3.84 -22.52 8.03
CA ARG A 422 4.10 -22.48 6.57
C ARG A 422 3.54 -21.22 5.88
N LEU A 423 2.46 -20.63 6.40
CA LEU A 423 1.86 -19.44 5.81
C LEU A 423 2.67 -18.17 6.05
N PHE A 424 3.51 -18.12 7.09
CA PHE A 424 4.51 -17.07 7.28
C PHE A 424 5.57 -17.08 6.17
N PHE A 425 5.91 -18.27 5.66
CA PHE A 425 6.87 -18.47 4.55
C PHE A 425 6.23 -18.46 3.16
N SER A 426 4.90 -18.46 3.07
CA SER A 426 4.18 -18.58 1.81
C SER A 426 4.22 -17.27 1.04
N ARG A 427 4.78 -17.31 -0.18
CA ARG A 427 4.76 -16.19 -1.13
C ARG A 427 3.37 -15.83 -1.65
N ALA A 428 2.37 -16.69 -1.40
CA ALA A 428 0.99 -16.47 -1.81
C ALA A 428 0.21 -15.74 -0.72
N PHE A 429 0.51 -16.02 0.55
CA PHE A 429 -0.21 -15.48 1.70
C PHE A 429 0.54 -14.33 2.40
N THR A 430 1.83 -14.47 2.67
CA THR A 430 2.68 -13.42 3.30
C THR A 430 3.41 -12.63 2.22
N ILE A 431 2.96 -11.40 1.99
CA ILE A 431 3.48 -10.57 0.89
C ILE A 431 4.28 -9.41 1.47
N ASP A 432 5.61 -9.50 1.39
CA ASP A 432 6.50 -8.35 1.57
C ASP A 432 6.41 -7.44 0.32
N THR A 433 5.79 -6.27 0.48
CA THR A 433 5.66 -5.28 -0.60
C THR A 433 6.83 -4.30 -0.67
N GLY A 434 7.75 -4.35 0.31
CA GLY A 434 8.84 -3.40 0.51
C GLY A 434 8.42 -2.18 1.33
N GLN A 435 9.19 -1.10 1.19
CA GLN A 435 8.90 0.17 1.83
C GLN A 435 7.67 0.88 1.22
N ILE A 436 7.08 1.82 1.97
CA ILE A 436 6.07 2.71 1.39
C ILE A 436 6.67 3.55 0.24
N VAL A 437 5.81 3.92 -0.71
CA VAL A 437 6.10 4.79 -1.85
C VAL A 437 5.74 6.25 -1.56
N ASN A 438 6.32 7.16 -2.34
CA ASN A 438 6.07 8.61 -2.28
C ASN A 438 4.66 9.00 -2.74
N GLN A 439 3.65 8.74 -1.91
CA GLN A 439 2.27 9.10 -2.21
C GLN A 439 1.56 9.67 -0.98
N GLY A 440 0.83 10.75 -1.20
CA GLY A 440 0.05 11.42 -0.18
C GLY A 440 0.87 11.87 1.03
N ARG A 441 0.40 11.63 2.26
CA ARG A 441 1.16 12.06 3.47
C ARG A 441 2.52 11.37 3.62
N ALA A 442 2.75 10.26 2.90
CA ALA A 442 4.00 9.53 2.94
C ALA A 442 5.20 10.30 2.38
N GLU A 443 4.98 11.30 1.54
CA GLU A 443 6.03 12.16 0.98
C GLU A 443 6.97 12.71 2.08
N HIS A 444 6.42 13.10 3.23
CA HIS A 444 7.21 13.61 4.35
C HIS A 444 8.20 12.60 4.93
N LEU A 445 7.97 11.29 4.74
CA LEU A 445 8.89 10.24 5.20
C LEU A 445 10.20 10.23 4.40
N PHE A 446 10.18 10.76 3.17
CA PHE A 446 11.36 10.88 2.31
C PHE A 446 12.18 12.14 2.59
N ARG A 447 11.78 12.96 3.57
CA ARG A 447 12.60 14.04 4.15
C ARG A 447 13.21 14.98 3.10
N GLY A 448 12.46 15.31 2.05
CA GLY A 448 12.91 16.23 1.00
C GLY A 448 13.79 15.60 -0.09
N LEU A 449 13.94 14.27 -0.13
CA LEU A 449 14.51 13.54 -1.28
C LEU A 449 13.56 13.45 -2.48
N THR A 450 12.37 14.03 -2.34
CA THR A 450 11.34 14.23 -3.36
C THR A 450 10.84 15.66 -3.23
N GLY A 451 10.50 16.29 -4.35
CA GLY A 451 9.80 17.57 -4.41
C GLY A 451 8.40 17.48 -4.99
N THR A 452 8.07 16.36 -5.65
CA THR A 452 6.76 16.15 -6.27
C THR A 452 6.02 14.96 -5.65
N ASN A 453 4.92 15.23 -4.93
CA ASN A 453 4.06 14.19 -4.38
C ASN A 453 3.54 13.24 -5.47
N GLY A 454 3.71 11.93 -5.29
CA GLY A 454 3.30 10.93 -6.26
C GLY A 454 4.34 10.66 -7.34
N GLU A 455 5.44 11.41 -7.42
CA GLU A 455 6.50 11.10 -8.38
C GLU A 455 7.22 9.81 -7.97
N PRO A 456 7.33 8.81 -8.87
CA PRO A 456 8.07 7.59 -8.56
C PRO A 456 9.52 7.90 -8.21
N MET A 457 9.98 7.33 -7.10
CA MET A 457 11.36 7.49 -6.64
C MET A 457 12.26 6.35 -7.11
N THR A 458 11.68 5.24 -7.56
CA THR A 458 12.42 4.06 -7.98
C THR A 458 11.94 3.51 -9.32
N PRO A 459 12.78 2.78 -10.07
CA PRO A 459 12.35 2.12 -11.31
C PRO A 459 11.17 1.14 -11.11
N ARG A 460 11.05 0.58 -9.90
CA ARG A 460 9.93 -0.32 -9.54
C ARG A 460 8.63 0.42 -9.30
N GLU A 461 8.71 1.64 -8.75
CA GLU A 461 7.55 2.52 -8.65
C GLU A 461 7.12 3.02 -10.03
N GLU A 462 8.07 3.32 -10.92
CA GLU A 462 7.78 3.70 -12.32
C GLU A 462 6.96 2.61 -13.04
N ARG A 463 7.30 1.33 -12.85
CA ARG A 463 6.47 0.22 -13.34
C ARG A 463 5.02 0.25 -12.80
N GLY A 464 4.85 0.65 -11.54
CA GLY A 464 3.56 0.58 -10.84
C GLY A 464 2.61 1.72 -11.24
N PHE A 465 3.11 2.95 -11.19
CA PHE A 465 2.32 4.18 -11.38
C PHE A 465 3.09 5.30 -12.11
N GLY A 466 4.20 4.96 -12.74
CA GLY A 466 4.99 5.81 -13.62
C GLY A 466 4.40 6.03 -15.02
N GLN A 467 5.20 6.65 -15.88
CA GLN A 467 4.79 6.90 -17.27
C GLN A 467 4.61 5.59 -18.05
N ALA A 468 5.56 4.67 -17.93
CA ALA A 468 5.52 3.33 -18.51
C ALA A 468 4.98 2.30 -17.50
N SER A 469 3.72 2.47 -17.06
CA SER A 469 3.15 1.68 -15.97
C SER A 469 1.92 0.86 -16.35
N LEU A 470 1.65 -0.17 -15.53
CA LEU A 470 0.40 -0.93 -15.57
C LEU A 470 -0.83 -0.05 -15.33
N SER A 471 -0.65 1.09 -14.65
CA SER A 471 -1.73 2.03 -14.34
C SER A 471 -2.06 2.92 -15.54
N THR A 472 -1.05 3.38 -16.28
CA THR A 472 -1.24 4.20 -17.50
C THR A 472 -2.09 3.48 -18.56
N VAL A 473 -1.90 2.17 -18.73
CA VAL A 473 -2.62 1.36 -19.72
C VAL A 473 -4.12 1.21 -19.39
N ARG A 474 -4.55 1.46 -18.14
CA ARG A 474 -5.95 1.27 -17.71
C ARG A 474 -6.88 2.41 -18.14
N GLY A 475 -6.32 3.57 -18.48
CA GLY A 475 -7.08 4.82 -18.67
C GLY A 475 -7.82 5.27 -17.41
N PRO A 476 -8.61 6.37 -17.49
CA PRO A 476 -9.34 6.90 -16.34
C PRO A 476 -10.29 5.88 -15.70
N ILE A 477 -10.47 6.01 -14.40
CA ILE A 477 -11.36 5.14 -13.61
C ILE A 477 -12.36 6.00 -12.85
N TRP A 478 -13.51 5.43 -12.47
CA TRP A 478 -14.55 6.19 -11.78
C TRP A 478 -14.66 5.81 -10.29
N ARG A 479 -14.96 6.82 -9.47
CA ARG A 479 -15.24 6.71 -8.04
C ARG A 479 -16.63 7.26 -7.72
N ILE A 480 -17.38 6.55 -6.88
CA ILE A 480 -18.60 7.00 -6.22
C ILE A 480 -18.36 6.99 -4.71
N THR A 481 -18.64 8.10 -4.02
CA THR A 481 -18.38 8.21 -2.57
C THR A 481 -19.25 9.28 -1.88
N PRO A 482 -19.63 9.14 -0.60
CA PRO A 482 -20.28 10.23 0.13
C PRO A 482 -19.34 11.42 0.33
N LEU A 483 -19.92 12.62 0.44
CA LEU A 483 -19.18 13.83 0.74
C LEU A 483 -19.28 14.21 2.23
N PRO A 484 -18.17 14.68 2.84
CA PRO A 484 -18.21 15.25 4.19
C PRO A 484 -19.19 16.42 4.28
N LEU A 485 -20.14 16.30 5.22
CA LEU A 485 -21.24 17.22 5.42
C LEU A 485 -21.02 18.10 6.66
N THR A 486 -21.27 19.40 6.52
CA THR A 486 -21.40 20.32 7.65
C THR A 486 -22.34 21.48 7.28
N PRO A 487 -23.14 22.04 8.21
CA PRO A 487 -24.05 23.14 7.89
C PRO A 487 -23.39 24.35 7.22
N THR A 488 -22.12 24.61 7.51
CA THR A 488 -21.35 25.74 6.94
C THR A 488 -20.76 25.44 5.56
N GLY A 489 -20.86 24.20 5.08
CA GLY A 489 -20.21 23.71 3.87
C GLY A 489 -18.68 23.68 3.91
N ARG A 490 -18.03 23.93 5.06
CA ARG A 490 -16.56 23.97 5.21
C ARG A 490 -16.08 23.22 6.45
N LEU A 491 -15.22 22.22 6.25
CA LEU A 491 -14.53 21.50 7.31
C LEU A 491 -13.00 21.64 7.17
N PRO A 492 -12.24 21.62 8.28
CA PRO A 492 -10.80 21.48 8.23
C PRO A 492 -10.37 20.21 7.49
N ILE A 493 -9.25 20.27 6.76
CA ILE A 493 -8.65 19.13 6.03
C ILE A 493 -8.38 17.94 6.97
N ALA A 494 -8.04 18.20 8.24
CA ALA A 494 -7.84 17.15 9.23
C ALA A 494 -9.11 16.31 9.49
N LEU A 495 -10.30 16.91 9.32
CA LEU A 495 -11.59 16.23 9.48
C LEU A 495 -12.06 15.60 8.18
N ALA A 496 -12.10 16.35 7.08
CA ALA A 496 -12.70 15.90 5.80
C ALA A 496 -11.74 15.12 4.89
N GLY A 497 -10.43 15.24 5.12
CA GLY A 497 -9.39 14.77 4.21
C GLY A 497 -9.11 15.73 3.05
N LYS A 498 -8.10 15.42 2.22
CA LYS A 498 -7.68 16.29 1.10
C LYS A 498 -8.42 15.97 -0.21
N LYS A 499 -8.87 14.72 -0.40
CA LYS A 499 -9.49 14.26 -1.65
C LYS A 499 -10.96 14.68 -1.79
N ASN A 500 -11.66 14.85 -0.67
CA ASN A 500 -13.09 15.12 -0.67
C ASN A 500 -13.36 16.61 -0.50
N GLN A 501 -14.25 17.13 -1.33
CA GLN A 501 -14.85 18.44 -1.11
C GLN A 501 -15.91 18.35 -0.02
N THR A 502 -16.15 19.45 0.69
CA THR A 502 -17.18 19.53 1.73
C THR A 502 -18.48 20.06 1.16
N THR A 503 -19.62 19.61 1.70
CA THR A 503 -20.96 20.01 1.26
C THR A 503 -21.80 20.49 2.45
N SER A 504 -22.84 21.27 2.16
CA SER A 504 -23.85 21.72 3.13
C SER A 504 -25.13 20.88 3.12
N ALA A 505 -25.27 19.96 2.16
CA ALA A 505 -26.38 19.01 2.08
C ALA A 505 -25.85 17.59 1.85
N PRO A 506 -26.55 16.53 2.28
CA PRO A 506 -26.15 15.16 1.99
C PRO A 506 -25.90 14.98 0.49
N SER A 507 -24.74 14.48 0.11
CA SER A 507 -24.36 14.37 -1.30
C SER A 507 -23.40 13.23 -1.57
N LEU A 508 -23.46 12.70 -2.79
CA LEU A 508 -22.47 11.81 -3.39
C LEU A 508 -21.59 12.58 -4.35
N LEU A 509 -20.34 12.16 -4.42
CA LEU A 509 -19.40 12.52 -5.46
C LEU A 509 -19.26 11.37 -6.44
N VAL A 510 -19.49 11.65 -7.72
CA VAL A 510 -19.19 10.73 -8.82
C VAL A 510 -18.12 11.38 -9.70
N GLU A 511 -16.91 10.83 -9.71
CA GLU A 511 -15.78 11.48 -10.36
C GLU A 511 -14.85 10.51 -11.08
N GLU A 512 -14.18 11.04 -12.09
CA GLU A 512 -13.08 10.41 -12.78
C GLU A 512 -11.75 10.67 -12.07
N LEU A 513 -10.93 9.63 -12.02
CA LEU A 513 -9.61 9.66 -11.42
C LEU A 513 -8.56 9.13 -12.39
N ASP A 514 -7.39 9.76 -12.37
CA ASP A 514 -6.17 9.23 -12.95
C ASP A 514 -5.79 7.94 -12.21
N PRO A 515 -5.56 6.82 -12.90
CA PRO A 515 -5.30 5.53 -12.27
C PRO A 515 -3.92 5.43 -11.58
N CYS A 516 -2.99 6.35 -11.87
CA CYS A 516 -1.64 6.33 -11.29
C CYS A 516 -1.64 6.97 -9.90
N HIS A 517 -2.28 8.13 -9.76
CA HIS A 517 -2.29 8.92 -8.51
C HIS A 517 -3.64 8.96 -7.80
N LEU A 518 -4.67 8.38 -8.40
CA LEU A 518 -6.05 8.37 -7.90
C LEU A 518 -6.51 9.81 -7.62
N SER A 519 -6.27 10.70 -8.59
CA SER A 519 -6.46 12.15 -8.51
C SER A 519 -7.40 12.64 -9.61
N PRO A 520 -8.21 13.70 -9.39
CA PRO A 520 -9.10 14.26 -10.41
C PRO A 520 -8.37 15.11 -11.47
N VAL A 521 -7.09 14.84 -11.69
CA VAL A 521 -6.23 15.49 -12.69
C VAL A 521 -5.38 14.42 -13.36
N MET A 522 -5.46 14.33 -14.69
CA MET A 522 -4.65 13.39 -15.47
C MET A 522 -3.18 13.78 -15.39
N ARG A 523 -2.31 12.84 -14.99
CA ARG A 523 -0.87 13.12 -14.88
C ARG A 523 -0.25 13.51 -16.22
N THR A 524 -0.66 12.83 -17.29
CA THR A 524 -0.05 12.97 -18.63
C THR A 524 -0.41 14.29 -19.31
N THR A 525 -1.57 14.87 -19.02
CA THR A 525 -2.06 16.07 -19.71
C THR A 525 -2.22 17.28 -18.78
N GLY A 526 -2.21 17.07 -17.46
CA GLY A 526 -2.55 18.11 -16.47
C GLY A 526 -4.03 18.52 -16.50
N CYS A 527 -4.86 17.90 -17.33
CA CYS A 527 -6.27 18.26 -17.45
C CYS A 527 -7.07 17.77 -16.24
N ARG A 528 -7.98 18.62 -15.77
CA ARG A 528 -8.99 18.22 -14.78
C ARG A 528 -9.95 17.20 -15.39
N LEU A 529 -10.27 16.19 -14.60
CA LEU A 529 -11.18 15.11 -14.93
C LEU A 529 -12.62 15.44 -14.53
N ARG A 530 -13.58 14.68 -15.07
CA ARG A 530 -15.01 14.94 -14.86
C ARG A 530 -15.44 14.64 -13.43
N ARG A 531 -16.38 15.44 -12.94
CA ARG A 531 -16.92 15.35 -11.58
C ARG A 531 -18.39 15.78 -11.57
N HIS A 532 -19.20 15.01 -10.86
CA HIS A 532 -20.62 15.23 -10.65
C HIS A 532 -20.93 15.14 -9.17
N VAL A 533 -21.77 16.03 -8.66
CA VAL A 533 -22.24 16.03 -7.28
C VAL A 533 -23.72 15.74 -7.31
N LEU A 534 -24.14 14.67 -6.63
CA LEU A 534 -25.53 14.25 -6.58
C LEU A 534 -26.08 14.49 -5.18
N THR A 535 -27.22 15.16 -5.06
CA THR A 535 -27.88 15.39 -3.77
C THR A 535 -28.56 14.10 -3.31
N LEU A 536 -28.43 13.80 -2.02
CA LEU A 536 -29.11 12.69 -1.35
C LEU A 536 -30.19 13.21 -0.41
N PRO A 537 -31.20 12.37 -0.09
CA PRO A 537 -32.12 12.64 1.01
C PRO A 537 -31.40 12.80 2.35
N ASP A 538 -32.06 13.50 3.27
CA ASP A 538 -31.63 13.57 4.67
C ASP A 538 -31.62 12.17 5.30
N GLY A 539 -30.66 11.93 6.20
CA GLY A 539 -30.47 10.62 6.86
C GLY A 539 -29.76 9.55 6.02
N PHE A 540 -29.42 9.82 4.76
CA PHE A 540 -28.67 8.86 3.93
C PHE A 540 -27.18 8.79 4.28
N ILE A 541 -26.63 9.85 4.88
CA ILE A 541 -25.25 9.92 5.33
C ILE A 541 -25.22 10.15 6.83
N GLU A 542 -24.46 9.32 7.54
CA GLU A 542 -24.14 9.50 8.96
C GLU A 542 -22.73 10.06 9.13
N HIS A 543 -22.55 10.97 10.08
CA HIS A 543 -21.25 11.45 10.53
C HIS A 543 -20.89 10.79 11.85
N THR A 544 -19.70 10.19 11.91
CA THR A 544 -19.13 9.67 13.15
C THR A 544 -17.78 10.31 13.39
N SER A 545 -17.67 11.06 14.49
CA SER A 545 -16.41 11.66 14.92
C SER A 545 -15.41 10.61 15.42
N MET A 546 -14.11 10.95 15.40
CA MET A 546 -13.07 10.07 15.97
C MET A 546 -13.36 9.67 17.43
N ALA A 547 -13.93 10.57 18.24
CA ALA A 547 -14.26 10.28 19.64
C ALA A 547 -15.36 9.22 19.76
N GLN A 548 -16.42 9.35 18.96
CA GLN A 548 -17.48 8.35 18.88
C GLN A 548 -16.96 7.02 18.34
N GLY A 549 -16.14 7.05 17.27
CA GLY A 549 -15.51 5.86 16.70
C GLY A 549 -14.66 5.10 17.73
N ARG A 550 -13.91 5.81 18.59
CA ARG A 550 -13.17 5.18 19.69
C ARG A 550 -14.08 4.54 20.72
N ALA A 551 -15.13 5.24 21.15
CA ALA A 551 -16.09 4.70 22.11
C ALA A 551 -16.82 3.45 21.58
N ALA A 552 -17.01 3.36 20.27
CA ALA A 552 -17.62 2.22 19.58
C ALA A 552 -16.61 1.12 19.16
N PHE A 553 -15.34 1.24 19.56
CA PHE A 553 -14.25 0.33 19.15
C PHE A 553 -14.09 0.17 17.62
N ALA A 554 -14.27 1.26 16.87
CA ALA A 554 -14.29 1.25 15.40
C ALA A 554 -12.90 1.21 14.72
N LEU A 555 -11.83 0.91 15.46
CA LEU A 555 -10.48 0.74 14.92
C LEU A 555 -9.68 -0.26 15.77
N PRO A 556 -8.76 -1.04 15.16
CA PRO A 556 -7.96 -2.00 15.89
C PRO A 556 -6.95 -1.33 16.84
N GLY A 557 -6.62 -2.03 17.92
CA GLY A 557 -5.63 -1.61 18.91
C GLY A 557 -6.16 -0.73 20.03
N LEU A 558 -7.47 -0.69 20.27
CA LEU A 558 -8.01 0.00 21.45
C LEU A 558 -7.97 -0.93 22.67
N PRO A 559 -7.34 -0.52 23.80
CA PRO A 559 -7.30 -1.34 25.00
C PRO A 559 -8.70 -1.48 25.63
N ALA A 560 -8.89 -2.52 26.45
CA ALA A 560 -10.06 -2.58 27.32
C ALA A 560 -9.95 -1.45 28.36
N SER A 561 -11.06 -0.73 28.58
CA SER A 561 -11.17 0.36 29.55
C SER A 561 -11.04 -0.10 30.99
#